data_AF-A0A925V8A8-F1
#
_entry.id   AF-A0A925V8A8-F1
#
_cell.length_a   1.000
_cell.length_b   1.000
_cell.length_c   1.000
_cell.angle_alpha   90.00
_cell.angle_beta   90.00
_cell.angle_gamma   90.00
#
_symmetry.space_group_name_H-M   'P 1'
#
loop_
_entity.id
_entity.type
_entity.pdbx_description
1 polymer ?
#
loop_
_entity_poly.entity_id
_entity_poly.type
_entity_poly.pdbx_seq_one_letter_code
_entity_poly.pdbx_strand_id
1 'polypeptide(L)'
;MEPDEVVVDDPPEELPSKPAPPKKPANAAKKPAPPAPTPPKPTAPAAPAVDADALLAEARPLVFKNAAQAYDLASKAYNAKKSQDAAFVMANAACRIPDEGKARKAIGKLKGEKREGAIKVCAGKGITIE
;
A
#
# COMPACT_ATOMS: atom_id res chain seq x y z
N MET A 1 13.68 -39.92 -17.20
CA MET A 1 12.55 -40.38 -16.38
C MET A 1 12.25 -39.24 -15.43
N GLU A 2 11.11 -38.61 -15.66
CA GLU A 2 10.45 -37.64 -14.77
C GLU A 2 10.07 -38.31 -13.44
N PRO A 3 9.58 -37.53 -12.47
CA PRO A 3 8.12 -37.45 -12.40
C PRO A 3 7.55 -36.04 -12.45
N ASP A 4 6.32 -36.03 -12.93
CA ASP A 4 5.39 -34.98 -13.28
C ASP A 4 4.52 -34.54 -12.08
N GLU A 5 3.84 -33.41 -12.27
CA GLU A 5 2.60 -32.96 -11.59
C GLU A 5 2.65 -32.38 -10.15
N VAL A 6 2.45 -31.06 -10.05
CA VAL A 6 1.18 -30.50 -9.55
C VAL A 6 0.86 -29.19 -10.27
N VAL A 7 -0.07 -29.31 -11.22
CA VAL A 7 -1.00 -28.25 -11.64
C VAL A 7 -1.89 -27.88 -10.44
N VAL A 8 -1.91 -26.59 -10.10
CA VAL A 8 -3.06 -25.86 -9.52
C VAL A 8 -2.98 -24.49 -10.18
N ASP A 9 -3.65 -24.27 -11.31
CA ASP A 9 -5.09 -24.00 -11.42
C ASP A 9 -5.47 -22.68 -10.73
N ASP A 10 -5.74 -21.71 -11.61
CA ASP A 10 -6.24 -20.37 -11.38
C ASP A 10 -7.55 -20.40 -10.55
N PRO A 11 -7.85 -19.37 -9.74
CA PRO A 11 -8.83 -18.47 -10.31
C PRO A 11 -8.51 -16.98 -10.14
N PRO A 12 -9.05 -16.15 -11.05
CA PRO A 12 -8.83 -14.72 -11.10
C PRO A 12 -9.81 -14.04 -10.15
N GLU A 13 -9.32 -13.24 -9.20
CA GLU A 13 -10.19 -12.28 -8.53
C GLU A 13 -10.37 -11.04 -9.42
N GLU A 14 -11.13 -11.24 -10.51
CA GLU A 14 -11.99 -10.21 -11.06
C GLU A 14 -13.17 -10.02 -10.13
N LEU A 15 -13.27 -8.85 -9.50
CA LEU A 15 -14.52 -8.35 -8.92
C LEU A 15 -14.53 -6.81 -9.06
N PRO A 16 -15.71 -6.21 -9.24
CA PRO A 16 -16.10 -5.67 -10.54
C PRO A 16 -16.28 -4.15 -10.52
N SER A 17 -16.26 -3.57 -11.73
CA SER A 17 -16.83 -2.27 -12.06
C SER A 17 -18.17 -2.05 -11.35
N LYS A 18 -18.25 -1.03 -10.49
CA LYS A 18 -19.53 -0.56 -9.95
C LYS A 18 -19.64 0.96 -10.09
N PRO A 19 -20.80 1.46 -10.57
CA PRO A 19 -20.89 2.70 -11.32
C PRO A 19 -20.87 3.95 -10.43
N ALA A 20 -20.46 5.07 -11.03
CA ALA A 20 -20.55 6.40 -10.45
C ALA A 20 -21.98 6.70 -9.93
N PRO A 21 -22.15 7.21 -8.70
CA PRO A 21 -23.44 7.72 -8.27
C PRO A 21 -23.75 9.07 -8.95
N PRO A 22 -25.00 9.29 -9.37
CA PRO A 22 -25.42 10.49 -10.10
C PRO A 22 -25.56 11.71 -9.17
N LYS A 23 -25.27 12.89 -9.75
CA LYS A 23 -25.54 14.22 -9.17
C LYS A 23 -27.05 14.45 -9.01
N LYS A 24 -27.49 14.96 -7.85
CA LYS A 24 -28.69 15.80 -7.74
C LYS A 24 -28.49 16.96 -6.74
N PRO A 25 -29.22 18.08 -6.93
CA PRO A 25 -28.81 19.40 -6.47
C PRO A 25 -29.58 19.94 -5.24
N ALA A 26 -28.95 20.93 -4.60
CA ALA A 26 -29.43 22.09 -3.84
C ALA A 26 -30.76 22.05 -3.05
N ASN A 27 -30.65 22.30 -1.73
CA ASN A 27 -31.44 23.24 -0.90
C ASN A 27 -31.18 22.91 0.59
N ALA A 28 -31.20 23.78 1.59
CA ALA A 28 -31.26 25.24 1.73
C ALA A 28 -30.86 25.53 3.20
N ALA A 29 -30.18 26.65 3.40
CA ALA A 29 -30.05 27.49 4.60
C ALA A 29 -30.26 26.89 6.02
N LYS A 30 -29.24 27.08 6.89
CA LYS A 30 -29.28 27.97 8.08
C LYS A 30 -27.93 27.91 8.85
N LYS A 31 -27.23 29.04 8.93
CA LYS A 31 -26.34 29.42 10.06
C LYS A 31 -27.22 29.82 11.26
N PRO A 32 -26.73 29.99 12.52
CA PRO A 32 -25.36 29.84 13.04
C PRO A 32 -25.25 29.11 14.41
N ALA A 33 -24.08 28.56 14.73
CA ALA A 33 -23.54 28.54 16.10
C ALA A 33 -22.02 28.29 16.03
N PRO A 34 -21.19 28.96 16.84
CA PRO A 34 -19.76 28.65 16.94
C PRO A 34 -19.59 27.38 17.78
N PRO A 35 -19.02 26.27 17.26
CA PRO A 35 -18.62 25.19 18.13
C PRO A 35 -17.35 25.60 18.89
N ALA A 36 -17.41 25.40 20.21
CA ALA A 36 -16.33 25.51 21.18
C ALA A 36 -14.99 24.90 20.70
N PRO A 37 -13.84 25.30 21.28
CA PRO A 37 -12.56 24.66 21.01
C PRO A 37 -12.71 23.15 21.18
N THR A 38 -12.53 22.43 20.08
CA THR A 38 -12.58 20.98 20.08
C THR A 38 -11.40 20.47 20.92
N PRO A 39 -11.62 19.52 21.85
CA PRO A 39 -10.54 18.85 22.56
C PRO A 39 -9.56 18.23 21.54
N PRO A 40 -8.26 18.10 21.89
CA PRO A 40 -7.26 17.55 20.98
C PRO A 40 -7.76 16.23 20.41
N LYS A 41 -7.71 16.18 19.07
CA LYS A 41 -7.99 15.01 18.22
C LYS A 41 -7.60 13.73 18.96
N PRO A 42 -8.53 12.77 19.15
CA PRO A 42 -8.21 11.47 19.72
C PRO A 42 -7.01 10.91 18.95
N THR A 43 -5.89 10.76 19.64
CA THR A 43 -4.77 9.94 19.18
C THR A 43 -5.39 8.62 18.77
N ALA A 44 -5.36 8.34 17.46
CA ALA A 44 -6.09 7.21 16.91
C ALA A 44 -5.69 5.94 17.68
N PRO A 45 -6.68 5.09 18.03
CA PRO A 45 -6.50 3.95 18.90
C PRO A 45 -5.38 3.04 18.39
N ALA A 46 -4.55 2.59 19.33
CA ALA A 46 -3.66 1.44 19.14
C ALA A 46 -4.53 0.25 18.72
N ALA A 47 -4.63 0.02 17.42
CA ALA A 47 -5.20 -1.21 16.88
C ALA A 47 -4.24 -2.37 17.22
N PRO A 48 -4.77 -3.53 17.62
CA PRO A 48 -4.01 -4.56 18.32
C PRO A 48 -3.04 -5.34 17.41
N ALA A 49 -1.82 -5.51 17.92
CA ALA A 49 -1.04 -6.76 17.98
C ALA A 49 -0.84 -7.62 16.72
N VAL A 50 -0.79 -7.01 15.54
CA VAL A 50 0.18 -7.46 14.53
C VAL A 50 1.22 -6.37 14.49
N ASP A 51 2.43 -6.66 14.98
CA ASP A 51 3.53 -5.70 15.04
C ASP A 51 3.96 -5.32 13.62
N ALA A 52 3.21 -4.41 13.00
CA ALA A 52 3.47 -3.91 11.66
C ALA A 52 4.88 -3.32 11.57
N ASP A 53 5.35 -2.73 12.67
CA ASP A 53 6.73 -2.26 12.79
C ASP A 53 7.74 -3.41 12.87
N ALA A 54 7.44 -4.52 13.54
CA ALA A 54 8.31 -5.71 13.56
C ALA A 54 8.35 -6.37 12.17
N LEU A 55 7.20 -6.57 11.54
CA LEU A 55 7.10 -7.08 10.16
C LEU A 55 7.85 -6.19 9.18
N LEU A 56 7.80 -4.86 9.35
CA LEU A 56 8.61 -3.94 8.53
C LEU A 56 10.09 -4.04 8.83
N ALA A 57 10.47 -4.16 10.10
CA ALA A 57 11.86 -4.33 10.50
C ALA A 57 12.47 -5.60 9.89
N GLU A 58 11.68 -6.68 9.79
CA GLU A 58 12.05 -7.90 9.08
C GLU A 58 12.03 -7.75 7.56
N ALA A 59 11.04 -7.04 7.00
CA ALA A 59 10.92 -6.82 5.56
C ALA A 59 12.08 -6.00 4.99
N ARG A 60 12.53 -4.96 5.70
CA ARG A 60 13.60 -4.04 5.27
C ARG A 60 14.88 -4.73 4.78
N PRO A 61 15.53 -5.62 5.56
CA PRO A 61 16.72 -6.33 5.09
C PRO A 61 16.38 -7.35 3.99
N LEU A 62 15.17 -7.92 4.00
CA LEU A 62 14.73 -8.85 2.97
C LEU A 62 14.56 -8.17 1.60
N VAL A 63 14.35 -6.86 1.53
CA VAL A 63 14.33 -6.13 0.24
C VAL A 63 15.58 -6.46 -0.58
N PHE A 64 16.74 -6.62 0.05
CA PHE A 64 18.00 -6.90 -0.64
C PHE A 64 18.31 -8.39 -0.81
N LYS A 65 17.71 -9.25 0.05
CA LYS A 65 17.97 -10.69 0.07
C LYS A 65 16.87 -11.48 -0.66
N ASN A 66 15.61 -11.29 -0.24
CA ASN A 66 14.41 -11.95 -0.75
C ASN A 66 13.29 -10.94 -0.93
N ALA A 67 13.31 -10.20 -2.04
CA ALA A 67 12.37 -9.10 -2.27
C ALA A 67 10.90 -9.57 -2.36
N ALA A 68 10.62 -10.81 -2.77
CA ALA A 68 9.28 -11.38 -2.73
C ALA A 68 8.74 -11.52 -1.29
N GLN A 69 9.55 -12.05 -0.37
CA GLN A 69 9.18 -12.15 1.05
C GLN A 69 9.08 -10.77 1.71
N ALA A 70 9.96 -9.84 1.35
CA ALA A 70 9.90 -8.45 1.81
C ALA A 70 8.58 -7.79 1.44
N TYR A 71 8.08 -8.03 0.22
CA TYR A 71 6.80 -7.50 -0.23
C TYR A 71 5.63 -8.09 0.57
N ASP A 72 5.63 -9.40 0.83
CA ASP A 72 4.58 -10.06 1.63
C ASP A 72 4.52 -9.52 3.06
N LEU A 73 5.67 -9.45 3.75
CA LEU A 73 5.75 -8.90 5.10
C LEU A 73 5.38 -7.42 5.15
N ALA A 74 5.86 -6.62 4.19
CA ALA A 74 5.51 -5.21 4.11
C ALA A 74 4.04 -4.99 3.76
N SER A 75 3.44 -5.89 2.97
CA SER A 75 2.01 -5.89 2.68
C SER A 75 1.19 -6.22 3.92
N LYS A 76 1.56 -7.25 4.69
CA LYS A 76 0.95 -7.57 5.99
C LYS A 76 1.03 -6.38 6.95
N ALA A 77 2.21 -5.76 7.06
CA ALA A 77 2.41 -4.55 7.86
C ALA A 77 1.56 -3.36 7.36
N TYR A 78 1.44 -3.18 6.04
CA TYR A 78 0.61 -2.14 5.45
C TYR A 78 -0.88 -2.39 5.69
N ASN A 79 -1.34 -3.63 5.64
CA ASN A 79 -2.73 -3.96 5.95
C ASN A 79 -3.05 -3.71 7.44
N ALA A 80 -2.09 -3.97 8.33
CA ALA A 80 -2.23 -3.72 9.77
C ALA A 80 -2.21 -2.21 10.13
N LYS A 81 -1.27 -1.42 9.59
CA LYS A 81 -1.03 -0.03 10.04
C LYS A 81 -1.19 1.05 8.95
N LYS A 82 -1.43 0.67 7.69
CA LYS A 82 -1.59 1.55 6.50
C LYS A 82 -0.55 2.68 6.45
N SER A 83 0.67 2.38 6.88
CA SER A 83 1.75 3.37 7.01
C SER A 83 2.42 3.63 5.67
N GLN A 84 2.84 4.89 5.44
CA GLN A 84 3.63 5.24 4.25
C GLN A 84 4.99 4.52 4.24
N ASP A 85 5.56 4.21 5.39
CA ASP A 85 6.80 3.41 5.46
C ASP A 85 6.61 2.00 4.93
N ALA A 86 5.47 1.37 5.23
CA ALA A 86 5.16 0.06 4.67
C ALA A 86 4.95 0.12 3.15
N ALA A 87 4.25 1.16 2.67
CA ALA A 87 4.13 1.39 1.23
C ALA A 87 5.49 1.63 0.54
N PHE A 88 6.42 2.30 1.22
CA PHE A 88 7.76 2.54 0.69
C PHE A 88 8.57 1.25 0.58
N VAL A 89 8.54 0.41 1.62
CA VAL A 89 9.20 -0.90 1.60
C VAL A 89 8.58 -1.82 0.54
N MET A 90 7.25 -1.85 0.41
CA MET A 90 6.56 -2.58 -0.67
C MET A 90 7.01 -2.10 -2.05
N ALA A 91 7.10 -0.78 -2.27
CA ALA A 91 7.55 -0.23 -3.53
C ALA A 91 9.00 -0.63 -3.82
N ASN A 92 9.91 -0.46 -2.86
CA ASN A 92 11.33 -0.84 -3.01
C ASN A 92 11.52 -2.33 -3.26
N ALA A 93 10.74 -3.19 -2.61
CA ALA A 93 10.72 -4.62 -2.85
C ALA A 93 10.24 -4.93 -4.27
N ALA A 94 9.12 -4.34 -4.69
CA ALA A 94 8.57 -4.51 -6.04
C ALA A 94 9.54 -4.02 -7.14
N CYS A 95 10.26 -2.92 -6.89
CA CYS A 95 11.31 -2.41 -7.77
C CYS A 95 12.43 -3.44 -8.04
N ARG A 96 12.60 -4.44 -7.18
CA ARG A 96 13.69 -5.43 -7.26
C ARG A 96 13.26 -6.80 -7.78
N ILE A 97 11.96 -7.11 -7.75
CA ILE A 97 11.37 -8.33 -8.36
C ILE A 97 10.81 -8.06 -9.76
N PRO A 98 11.47 -7.19 -10.54
CA PRO A 98 10.95 -6.45 -11.69
C PRO A 98 9.41 -6.40 -11.89
N ASP A 99 8.65 -6.18 -10.81
CA ASP A 99 7.19 -6.23 -10.87
C ASP A 99 6.63 -4.81 -10.99
N GLU A 100 6.58 -4.32 -12.23
CA GLU A 100 6.11 -2.97 -12.54
C GLU A 100 4.68 -2.72 -12.04
N GLY A 101 3.81 -3.72 -12.12
CA GLY A 101 2.41 -3.61 -11.68
C GLY A 101 2.32 -3.37 -10.17
N LYS A 102 3.04 -4.16 -9.37
CA LYS A 102 3.10 -3.98 -7.91
C LYS A 102 3.82 -2.70 -7.53
N ALA A 103 4.89 -2.35 -8.24
CA ALA A 103 5.64 -1.12 -7.99
C ALA A 103 4.77 0.12 -8.25
N ARG A 104 4.09 0.22 -9.39
CA ARG A 104 3.16 1.31 -9.70
C ARG A 104 2.03 1.41 -8.67
N LYS A 105 1.42 0.28 -8.29
CA LYS A 105 0.38 0.25 -7.23
C LYS A 105 0.91 0.70 -5.87
N ALA A 106 2.12 0.30 -5.49
CA ALA A 106 2.73 0.69 -4.22
C ALA A 106 3.13 2.18 -4.21
N ILE A 107 3.71 2.68 -5.30
CA ILE A 107 4.07 4.09 -5.48
C ILE A 107 2.82 4.97 -5.53
N GLY A 108 1.73 4.52 -6.14
CA GLY A 108 0.44 5.24 -6.13
C GLY A 108 -0.15 5.41 -4.73
N LYS A 109 0.26 4.58 -3.75
CA LYS A 109 -0.12 4.73 -2.33
C LYS A 109 0.79 5.72 -1.59
N LEU A 110 1.94 6.06 -2.15
CA LEU A 110 2.90 7.02 -1.61
C LEU A 110 2.58 8.44 -2.08
N LYS A 111 3.00 9.42 -1.28
CA LYS A 111 2.82 10.85 -1.58
C LYS A 111 4.09 11.62 -1.21
N GLY A 112 4.29 12.77 -1.84
CA GLY A 112 5.44 13.65 -1.59
C GLY A 112 6.79 12.95 -1.78
N GLU A 113 7.73 13.26 -0.91
CA GLU A 113 9.12 12.81 -0.98
C GLU A 113 9.28 11.28 -1.02
N LYS A 114 8.40 10.54 -0.32
CA LYS A 114 8.44 9.07 -0.34
C LYS A 114 8.06 8.49 -1.69
N ARG A 115 7.13 9.14 -2.42
CA ARG A 115 6.77 8.75 -3.79
C ARG A 115 7.96 8.96 -4.70
N GLU A 116 8.56 10.14 -4.67
CA GLU A 116 9.70 10.49 -5.50
C GLU A 116 10.92 9.61 -5.22
N GLY A 117 11.18 9.32 -3.94
CA GLY A 117 12.25 8.41 -3.53
C GLY A 117 12.03 7.00 -4.08
N ALA A 118 10.80 6.48 -4.00
CA ALA A 118 10.48 5.15 -4.53
C ALA A 118 10.59 5.10 -6.06
N ILE A 119 10.16 6.15 -6.76
CA ILE A 119 10.32 6.26 -8.22
C ILE A 119 11.80 6.24 -8.61
N LYS A 120 12.65 7.00 -7.91
CA LYS A 120 14.10 7.01 -8.18
C LYS A 120 14.73 5.63 -7.95
N VAL A 121 14.33 4.91 -6.90
CA VAL A 121 14.84 3.55 -6.65
C VAL A 121 14.39 2.58 -7.74
N CYS A 122 13.13 2.64 -8.16
CA CYS A 122 12.61 1.85 -9.28
C CYS A 122 13.32 2.18 -10.60
N ALA A 123 13.54 3.46 -10.90
CA ALA A 123 14.24 3.90 -12.11
C ALA A 123 15.68 3.36 -12.13
N GLY A 124 16.39 3.37 -10.99
CA GLY A 124 17.71 2.76 -10.85
C GLY A 124 17.74 1.23 -11.03
N LYS A 125 16.56 0.57 -11.06
CA LYS A 125 16.38 -0.85 -11.35
C LYS A 125 15.85 -1.13 -12.76
N GLY A 126 15.65 -0.09 -13.58
CA GLY A 126 15.10 -0.20 -14.93
C GLY A 126 13.58 -0.17 -14.99
N ILE A 127 12.90 0.14 -13.88
CA ILE A 127 11.44 0.27 -13.82
C ILE A 127 11.07 1.76 -13.84
N THR A 128 10.46 2.21 -14.93
CA THR A 128 10.07 3.62 -15.09
C THR A 128 8.61 3.79 -14.69
N ILE A 129 8.40 4.60 -13.65
CA ILE A 129 7.07 4.89 -13.10
C ILE A 129 6.84 6.40 -13.15
N GLU A 130 5.82 6.80 -13.90
CA GLU A 130 5.37 8.19 -14.08
C GLU A 130 4.30 8.57 -13.04
#